data_AF-A0A0B4RCI1-F1
#
_entry.id   AF-A0A0B4RCI1-F1
#
_cell.length_a   1.000
_cell.length_b   1.000
_cell.length_c   1.000
_cell.angle_alpha   90.00
_cell.angle_beta   90.00
_cell.angle_gamma   90.00
#
_symmetry.space_group_name_H-M   'P 1'
#
loop_
_entity.id
_entity.type
_entity.pdbx_description
1 polymer ?
#
loop_
_entity_poly.entity_id
_entity_poly.type
_entity_poly.pdbx_seq_one_letter_code
_entity_poly.pdbx_strand_id
1 'polypeptide(L)'
;MNIPLFIANNNYQYDFKNESSKEEVKHEENPVKKFLKYKISGSSFDCDRSELARSLYKKIWRLSDEQLANYDSDTMNSFYRIYRLLLLAYDIEQGNSYWKSSGISNYKLRYKWLLNEYDYYKEINEHKEVQKFAALTHSIGNFTLVPKGFNTKRNTLFDDYWDITLEYFLKEFGEDTFLQHCQKFKYIGAYLDNSEIQMYWDGHAMNNKKLPSNFNTIQILEVIKKINRSIEIRGKEMLQELTNMKNQ
;
A
#
# COMPACT_ATOMS: atom_id res chain seq x y z
N MET A 1 9.15 -18.10 5.34
CA MET A 1 10.31 -18.12 4.40
C MET A 1 11.49 -17.34 5.01
N ASN A 2 12.77 -17.66 4.72
CA ASN A 2 13.93 -16.86 5.19
C ASN A 2 14.49 -15.95 4.08
N ILE A 3 15.34 -14.96 4.44
CA ILE A 3 15.83 -13.94 3.50
C ILE A 3 16.60 -14.55 2.30
N PRO A 4 17.58 -15.47 2.47
CA PRO A 4 18.28 -16.05 1.33
C PRO A 4 17.35 -16.75 0.32
N LEU A 5 16.33 -17.47 0.81
CA LEU A 5 15.33 -18.12 -0.02
C LEU A 5 14.41 -17.10 -0.70
N PHE A 6 14.04 -16.04 0.01
CA PHE A 6 13.25 -14.94 -0.54
C PHE A 6 13.98 -14.29 -1.73
N ILE A 7 15.25 -13.91 -1.55
CA ILE A 7 16.07 -13.29 -2.60
C ILE A 7 16.25 -14.24 -3.80
N ALA A 8 16.41 -15.54 -3.57
CA ALA A 8 16.66 -16.51 -4.64
C ALA A 8 15.42 -16.79 -5.51
N ASN A 9 14.23 -16.81 -4.90
CA ASN A 9 13.03 -17.33 -5.55
C ASN A 9 11.98 -16.26 -5.89
N ASN A 10 12.18 -15.02 -5.42
CA ASN A 10 11.17 -13.97 -5.55
C ASN A 10 11.79 -12.66 -6.05
N ASN A 11 10.91 -11.76 -6.50
CA ASN A 11 11.28 -10.41 -6.91
C ASN A 11 10.57 -9.37 -6.01
N TYR A 12 10.74 -8.10 -6.34
CA TYR A 12 10.15 -6.98 -5.58
C TYR A 12 8.61 -6.96 -5.56
N GLN A 13 7.97 -7.76 -6.41
CA GLN A 13 6.50 -7.87 -6.53
C GLN A 13 5.94 -9.03 -5.70
N TYR A 14 6.76 -9.73 -4.91
CA TYR A 14 6.27 -10.79 -4.03
C TYR A 14 5.12 -10.27 -3.15
N ASP A 15 3.96 -10.92 -3.26
CA ASP A 15 2.79 -10.60 -2.45
C ASP A 15 2.93 -11.32 -1.10
N PHE A 16 3.19 -10.56 -0.04
CA PHE A 16 3.36 -11.11 1.30
C PHE A 16 2.07 -11.70 1.88
N LYS A 17 0.91 -11.55 1.23
CA LYS A 17 -0.29 -12.32 1.59
C LYS A 17 -0.14 -13.81 1.31
N ASN A 18 0.86 -14.22 0.52
CA ASN A 18 1.25 -15.62 0.36
C ASN A 18 1.83 -16.25 1.64
N GLU A 19 2.22 -15.44 2.64
CA GLU A 19 2.63 -15.93 3.96
C GLU A 19 1.42 -16.17 4.89
N SER A 20 0.18 -15.95 4.41
CA SER A 20 -1.02 -16.23 5.19
C SER A 20 -1.18 -17.73 5.47
N SER A 21 -1.66 -18.07 6.66
CA SER A 21 -2.05 -19.44 7.03
C SER A 21 -3.38 -19.90 6.41
N LYS A 22 -4.04 -19.03 5.64
CA LYS A 22 -5.32 -19.29 4.98
C LYS A 22 -5.07 -19.68 3.53
N GLU A 23 -5.29 -20.95 3.22
CA GLU A 23 -5.02 -21.51 1.88
C GLU A 23 -5.79 -20.78 0.77
N GLU A 24 -7.03 -20.35 1.06
CA GLU A 24 -7.84 -19.58 0.11
C GLU A 24 -7.27 -18.20 -0.22
N VAL A 25 -6.43 -17.64 0.66
CA VAL A 25 -5.69 -16.38 0.43
C VAL A 25 -4.37 -16.66 -0.27
N LYS A 26 -3.63 -17.65 0.22
CA LYS A 26 -2.30 -18.01 -0.25
C LYS A 26 -2.29 -18.43 -1.72
N HIS A 27 -3.29 -19.21 -2.14
CA HIS A 27 -3.37 -19.79 -3.48
C HIS A 27 -4.25 -19.01 -4.46
N GLU A 28 -4.87 -17.90 -4.04
CA GLU A 28 -5.56 -17.03 -5.00
C GLU A 28 -4.53 -16.37 -5.92
N GLU A 29 -4.76 -16.36 -7.23
CA GLU A 29 -3.80 -15.77 -8.18
C GLU A 29 -4.21 -14.36 -8.59
N ASN A 30 -5.51 -14.05 -8.58
CA ASN A 30 -6.01 -12.73 -8.88
C ASN A 30 -5.78 -11.79 -7.68
N PRO A 31 -4.94 -10.75 -7.79
CA PRO A 31 -4.57 -9.90 -6.65
C PRO A 31 -5.77 -9.17 -6.00
N VAL A 32 -6.76 -8.75 -6.78
CA VAL A 32 -7.97 -8.10 -6.23
C VAL A 32 -8.79 -9.12 -5.43
N LYS A 33 -9.04 -10.32 -5.99
CA LYS A 33 -9.74 -11.39 -5.25
C LYS A 33 -8.94 -11.81 -4.02
N LYS A 34 -7.61 -11.87 -4.11
CA LYS A 34 -6.73 -12.21 -2.97
C LYS A 34 -6.89 -11.19 -1.85
N PHE A 35 -6.86 -9.90 -2.17
CA PHE A 35 -7.10 -8.85 -1.19
C PHE A 35 -8.47 -9.01 -0.52
N LEU A 36 -9.54 -9.22 -1.30
CA LEU A 36 -10.90 -9.39 -0.76
C LEU A 36 -11.00 -10.63 0.14
N LYS A 37 -10.50 -11.79 -0.31
CA LYS A 37 -10.44 -13.03 0.48
C LYS A 37 -9.63 -12.85 1.75
N TYR A 38 -8.49 -12.16 1.68
CA TYR A 38 -7.67 -11.82 2.85
C TYR A 38 -8.50 -11.04 3.88
N LYS A 39 -9.22 -10.00 3.48
CA LYS A 39 -10.04 -9.21 4.40
C LYS A 39 -11.23 -9.98 4.97
N ILE A 40 -11.77 -10.95 4.23
CA ILE A 40 -12.88 -11.83 4.68
C ILE A 40 -12.38 -12.91 5.64
N SER A 41 -11.15 -13.40 5.46
CA SER A 41 -10.60 -14.53 6.23
C SER A 41 -10.59 -14.31 7.74
N GLY A 42 -10.62 -13.04 8.19
CA GLY A 42 -10.60 -12.67 9.61
C GLY A 42 -9.31 -13.09 10.31
N SER A 43 -8.24 -13.31 9.55
CA SER A 43 -6.93 -13.68 10.11
C SER A 43 -6.37 -12.53 10.94
N SER A 44 -5.74 -12.86 12.07
CA SER A 44 -4.87 -11.94 12.81
C SER A 44 -3.53 -11.70 12.12
N PHE A 45 -3.26 -12.45 11.05
CA PHE A 45 -2.10 -12.26 10.19
C PHE A 45 -2.16 -10.92 9.48
N ASP A 46 -1.08 -10.16 9.57
CA ASP A 46 -0.82 -8.99 8.73
C ASP A 46 0.47 -9.19 7.94
N CYS A 47 0.44 -8.82 6.67
CA CYS A 47 1.52 -9.15 5.73
C CYS A 47 2.84 -8.43 6.06
N ASP A 48 2.75 -7.21 6.55
CA ASP A 48 3.83 -6.36 7.04
C ASP A 48 4.35 -6.80 8.44
N ARG A 49 3.64 -7.72 9.11
CA ARG A 49 4.00 -8.26 10.44
C ARG A 49 4.50 -9.69 10.40
N SER A 50 4.55 -10.31 9.22
CA SER A 50 5.08 -11.66 9.04
C SER A 50 6.53 -11.79 9.51
N GLU A 51 6.95 -13.00 9.87
CA GLU A 51 8.35 -13.26 10.26
C GLU A 51 9.34 -12.84 9.16
N LEU A 52 8.98 -13.08 7.89
CA LEU A 52 9.75 -12.63 6.75
C LEU A 52 9.83 -11.10 6.69
N ALA A 53 8.69 -10.39 6.80
CA ALA A 53 8.68 -8.92 6.80
C ALA A 53 9.54 -8.35 7.92
N ARG A 54 9.40 -8.84 9.15
CA ARG A 54 10.23 -8.44 10.30
C ARG A 54 11.72 -8.66 10.04
N SER A 55 12.09 -9.81 9.47
CA SER A 55 13.47 -10.11 9.12
C SER A 55 14.03 -9.12 8.09
N LEU A 56 13.22 -8.79 7.08
CA LEU A 56 13.58 -7.81 6.05
C LEU A 56 13.75 -6.41 6.63
N TYR A 57 12.90 -5.99 7.57
CA TYR A 57 13.02 -4.68 8.23
C TYR A 57 14.34 -4.52 8.96
N LYS A 58 14.75 -5.53 9.74
CA LYS A 58 16.05 -5.55 10.42
C LYS A 58 17.20 -5.39 9.45
N LYS A 59 17.13 -6.08 8.31
CA LYS A 59 18.21 -6.09 7.31
C LYS A 59 18.28 -4.79 6.52
N ILE A 60 17.14 -4.31 5.97
CA ILE A 60 17.06 -3.10 5.15
C ILE A 60 17.42 -1.85 5.95
N TRP A 61 16.90 -1.73 7.17
CA TRP A 61 17.14 -0.53 8.00
C TRP A 61 18.24 -0.70 9.04
N ARG A 62 18.96 -1.84 9.00
CA ARG A 62 20.10 -2.16 9.89
C ARG A 62 19.75 -2.00 11.37
N LEU A 63 18.61 -2.55 11.75
CA LEU A 63 18.07 -2.44 13.12
C LEU A 63 18.33 -3.74 13.90
N SER A 64 18.68 -3.59 15.17
CA SER A 64 18.59 -4.68 16.15
C SER A 64 17.12 -5.00 16.47
N ASP A 65 16.87 -6.13 17.14
CA ASP A 65 15.51 -6.47 17.60
C ASP A 65 14.97 -5.42 18.58
N GLU A 66 15.81 -4.89 19.46
CA GLU A 66 15.46 -3.83 20.41
C GLU A 66 15.08 -2.53 19.70
N GLN A 67 15.86 -2.14 18.68
CA GLN A 67 15.54 -0.95 17.89
C GLN A 67 14.24 -1.14 17.09
N LEU A 68 14.06 -2.30 16.44
CA LEU A 68 12.83 -2.60 15.70
C LEU A 68 11.61 -2.60 16.62
N ALA A 69 11.77 -3.05 17.87
CA ALA A 69 10.70 -3.04 18.86
C ALA A 69 10.19 -1.63 19.22
N ASN A 70 10.87 -0.55 18.78
CA ASN A 70 10.41 0.84 18.96
C ASN A 70 9.56 1.38 17.79
N TYR A 71 9.33 0.56 16.76
CA TYR A 71 8.52 0.93 15.60
C TYR A 71 7.27 0.07 15.48
N ASP A 72 6.25 0.63 14.83
CA ASP A 72 5.17 -0.14 14.23
C ASP A 72 5.50 -0.40 12.76
N SER A 73 5.23 -1.61 12.29
CA SER A 73 5.19 -1.91 10.86
C SER A 73 3.95 -1.29 10.23
N ASP A 74 4.08 -0.87 8.97
CA ASP A 74 2.96 -0.34 8.22
C ASP A 74 3.11 -0.58 6.71
N THR A 75 1.98 -0.51 6.02
CA THR A 75 1.90 -0.37 4.57
C THR A 75 1.59 1.08 4.22
N MET A 76 2.46 1.72 3.45
CA MET A 76 2.33 3.14 3.11
C MET A 76 1.02 3.46 2.40
N ASN A 77 0.67 2.68 1.38
CA ASN A 77 -0.55 2.87 0.59
C ASN A 77 -1.54 1.75 0.86
N SER A 78 -2.77 2.12 1.18
CA SER A 78 -3.87 1.17 1.34
C SER A 78 -4.60 0.94 0.01
N PHE A 79 -4.64 -0.32 -0.42
CA PHE A 79 -5.40 -0.71 -1.61
C PHE A 79 -6.86 -0.27 -1.53
N TYR A 80 -7.51 -0.59 -0.40
CA TYR A 80 -8.94 -0.33 -0.22
C TYR A 80 -9.30 1.15 -0.32
N ARG A 81 -8.42 2.03 0.17
CA ARG A 81 -8.68 3.48 0.18
C ARG A 81 -8.92 3.98 -1.25
N ILE A 82 -7.99 3.69 -2.16
CA ILE A 82 -8.08 4.15 -3.56
C ILE A 82 -9.07 3.29 -4.36
N TYR A 83 -9.09 1.98 -4.14
CA TYR A 83 -10.03 1.07 -4.80
C TYR A 83 -11.49 1.46 -4.55
N ARG A 84 -11.86 1.81 -3.31
CA ARG A 84 -13.21 2.31 -2.99
C ARG A 84 -13.56 3.57 -3.78
N LEU A 85 -12.62 4.50 -3.92
CA LEU A 85 -12.84 5.73 -4.69
C LEU A 85 -13.07 5.42 -6.16
N LEU A 86 -12.29 4.48 -6.72
CA LEU A 86 -12.44 4.02 -8.09
C LEU A 86 -13.82 3.41 -8.36
N LEU A 87 -14.30 2.54 -7.46
CA LEU A 87 -15.64 1.95 -7.58
C LEU A 87 -16.77 3.00 -7.51
N LEU A 88 -16.62 4.01 -6.65
CA LEU A 88 -17.58 5.10 -6.53
C LEU A 88 -17.61 5.98 -7.79
N ALA A 89 -16.45 6.30 -8.36
CA ALA A 89 -16.36 7.05 -9.61
C ALA A 89 -16.97 6.26 -10.77
N TYR A 90 -16.67 4.96 -10.86
CA TYR A 90 -17.24 4.06 -11.85
C TYR A 90 -18.77 4.04 -11.81
N ASP A 91 -19.37 3.84 -10.63
CA ASP A 91 -20.83 3.85 -10.48
C ASP A 91 -21.46 5.18 -10.97
N ILE A 92 -20.83 6.31 -10.65
CA ILE A 92 -21.29 7.65 -11.06
C ILE A 92 -21.25 7.78 -12.59
N GLU A 93 -20.16 7.36 -13.22
CA GLU A 93 -19.99 7.42 -14.68
C GLU A 93 -21.00 6.52 -15.41
N GLN A 94 -21.34 5.38 -14.81
CA GLN A 94 -22.38 4.48 -15.32
C GLN A 94 -23.80 4.96 -14.99
N GLY A 95 -23.96 6.17 -14.43
CA GLY A 95 -25.26 6.75 -14.09
C GLY A 95 -26.02 5.98 -13.01
N ASN A 96 -25.31 5.24 -12.14
CA ASN A 96 -25.90 4.43 -11.09
C ASN A 96 -25.29 4.73 -9.71
N SER A 97 -25.68 3.93 -8.72
CA SER A 97 -25.17 4.06 -7.35
C SER A 97 -25.03 2.69 -6.68
N TYR A 98 -24.56 1.70 -7.43
CA TYR A 98 -24.57 0.28 -7.05
C TYR A 98 -23.91 0.02 -5.67
N TRP A 99 -22.74 0.62 -5.44
CA TRP A 99 -22.04 0.60 -4.16
C TRP A 99 -22.93 1.07 -3.01
N LYS A 100 -23.57 2.23 -3.16
CA LYS A 100 -24.42 2.83 -2.11
C LYS A 100 -25.71 2.03 -1.92
N SER A 101 -26.32 1.60 -3.04
CA SER A 101 -27.60 0.88 -3.08
C SER A 101 -27.56 -0.48 -2.38
N SER A 102 -26.39 -1.12 -2.29
CA SER A 102 -26.23 -2.34 -1.50
C SER A 102 -26.60 -2.21 0.00
N GLY A 103 -26.54 -1.00 0.59
CA GLY A 103 -26.88 -0.76 2.00
C GLY A 103 -25.94 -1.40 3.05
N ILE A 104 -24.82 -2.02 2.63
CA ILE A 104 -23.94 -2.78 3.54
C ILE A 104 -22.98 -1.86 4.31
N SER A 105 -23.28 -1.53 5.56
CA SER A 105 -22.38 -0.72 6.41
C SER A 105 -21.22 -1.51 7.02
N ASN A 106 -21.38 -2.82 7.24
CA ASN A 106 -20.35 -3.67 7.85
C ASN A 106 -19.20 -3.96 6.87
N TYR A 107 -17.96 -3.68 7.28
CA TYR A 107 -16.78 -3.82 6.42
C TYR A 107 -16.53 -5.26 5.92
N LYS A 108 -16.77 -6.28 6.77
CA LYS A 108 -16.51 -7.68 6.39
C LYS A 108 -17.56 -8.18 5.39
N LEU A 109 -18.82 -7.81 5.62
CA LEU A 109 -19.91 -8.07 4.66
C LEU A 109 -19.66 -7.31 3.34
N ARG A 110 -19.10 -6.10 3.41
CA ARG A 110 -18.74 -5.30 2.23
C ARG A 110 -17.71 -6.01 1.36
N TYR A 111 -16.66 -6.58 1.95
CA TYR A 111 -15.68 -7.35 1.19
C TYR A 111 -16.26 -8.63 0.58
N LYS A 112 -17.11 -9.35 1.32
CA LYS A 112 -17.81 -10.53 0.81
C LYS A 112 -18.71 -10.17 -0.38
N TRP A 113 -19.45 -9.07 -0.26
CA TRP A 113 -20.29 -8.56 -1.35
C TRP A 113 -19.46 -8.18 -2.57
N LEU A 114 -18.36 -7.43 -2.42
CA LEU A 114 -17.46 -7.11 -3.53
C LEU A 114 -16.87 -8.34 -4.22
N LEU A 115 -16.62 -9.42 -3.46
CA LEU A 115 -16.15 -10.68 -4.03
C LEU A 115 -17.24 -11.38 -4.86
N ASN A 116 -18.50 -11.31 -4.41
CA ASN A 116 -19.63 -11.85 -5.15
C ASN A 116 -19.95 -11.01 -6.39
N GLU A 117 -19.84 -9.68 -6.29
CA GLU A 117 -20.08 -8.72 -7.37
C GLU A 117 -18.81 -8.41 -8.17
N TYR A 118 -17.83 -9.32 -8.16
CA TYR A 118 -16.56 -9.12 -8.86
C TYR A 118 -16.78 -8.83 -10.34
N ASP A 119 -17.73 -9.54 -10.97
CA ASP A 119 -18.03 -9.43 -12.39
C ASP A 119 -18.80 -8.15 -12.75
N TYR A 120 -19.58 -7.59 -11.82
CA TYR A 120 -20.20 -6.27 -12.03
C TYR A 120 -19.12 -5.20 -12.19
N TYR A 121 -18.07 -5.25 -11.37
CA TYR A 121 -16.93 -4.35 -11.45
C TYR A 121 -15.78 -4.89 -12.31
N LYS A 122 -16.06 -5.80 -13.26
CA LYS A 122 -15.01 -6.50 -14.03
C LYS A 122 -14.03 -5.54 -14.72
N GLU A 123 -14.54 -4.48 -15.33
CA GLU A 123 -13.71 -3.46 -16.01
C GLU A 123 -12.68 -2.83 -15.06
N ILE A 124 -13.10 -2.49 -13.85
CA ILE A 124 -12.22 -1.96 -12.81
C ILE A 124 -11.30 -3.05 -12.26
N ASN A 125 -11.88 -4.20 -11.91
CA ASN A 125 -11.19 -5.26 -11.21
C ASN A 125 -10.10 -5.88 -12.07
N GLU A 126 -10.33 -6.09 -13.37
CA GLU A 126 -9.36 -6.67 -14.30
C GLU A 126 -8.46 -5.62 -14.98
N HIS A 127 -8.67 -4.32 -14.70
CA HIS A 127 -7.79 -3.28 -15.21
C HIS A 127 -6.35 -3.51 -14.74
N LYS A 128 -5.40 -3.50 -15.69
CA LYS A 128 -3.98 -3.83 -15.46
C LYS A 128 -3.38 -3.07 -14.28
N GLU A 129 -3.64 -1.77 -14.18
CA GLU A 129 -3.08 -0.95 -13.09
C GLU A 129 -3.70 -1.27 -11.73
N VAL A 130 -4.97 -1.69 -11.69
CA VAL A 130 -5.66 -2.07 -10.45
C VAL A 130 -5.16 -3.44 -9.97
N GLN A 131 -5.02 -4.40 -10.88
CA GLN A 131 -4.41 -5.70 -10.59
C GLN A 131 -2.98 -5.53 -10.06
N LYS A 132 -2.19 -4.69 -10.72
CA LYS A 132 -0.83 -4.35 -10.28
C LYS A 132 -0.83 -3.69 -8.91
N PHE A 133 -1.73 -2.74 -8.66
CA PHE A 133 -1.84 -2.04 -7.38
C PHE A 133 -2.24 -2.95 -6.23
N ALA A 134 -3.22 -3.83 -6.45
CA ALA A 134 -3.60 -4.85 -5.47
C ALA A 134 -2.40 -5.72 -5.06
N ALA A 135 -1.59 -6.18 -6.03
CA ALA A 135 -0.39 -6.97 -5.72
C ALA A 135 0.69 -6.14 -5.00
N LEU A 136 1.01 -4.95 -5.53
CA LEU A 136 2.10 -4.11 -5.04
C LEU A 136 1.85 -3.55 -3.65
N THR A 137 0.60 -3.27 -3.27
CA THR A 137 0.31 -2.76 -1.91
C THR A 137 0.65 -3.76 -0.81
N HIS A 138 0.97 -5.01 -1.15
CA HIS A 138 1.36 -6.06 -0.21
C HIS A 138 2.79 -6.54 -0.45
N SER A 139 3.56 -5.78 -1.23
CA SER A 139 4.96 -6.07 -1.52
C SER A 139 5.91 -5.23 -0.66
N ILE A 140 7.18 -5.64 -0.66
CA ILE A 140 8.23 -5.00 0.14
C ILE A 140 8.36 -3.49 -0.12
N GLY A 141 8.10 -3.06 -1.36
CA GLY A 141 8.17 -1.65 -1.75
C GLY A 141 7.09 -0.78 -1.11
N ASN A 142 5.99 -1.37 -0.63
CA ASN A 142 4.93 -0.66 0.09
C ASN A 142 5.13 -0.69 1.62
N PHE A 143 6.10 -1.46 2.12
CA PHE A 143 6.34 -1.57 3.55
C PHE A 143 7.18 -0.41 4.09
N THR A 144 6.92 -0.08 5.35
CA THR A 144 7.67 0.92 6.08
C THR A 144 7.63 0.67 7.59
N LEU A 145 8.39 1.48 8.33
CA LEU A 145 8.32 1.57 9.79
C LEU A 145 7.92 2.99 10.18
N VAL A 146 7.00 3.09 11.14
CA VAL A 146 6.54 4.36 11.71
C VAL A 146 6.71 4.34 13.23
N PRO A 147 6.76 5.50 13.90
CA PRO A 147 6.78 5.54 15.36
C PRO A 147 5.56 4.82 15.96
N LYS A 148 5.73 4.21 17.14
CA LYS A 148 4.63 3.53 17.83
C LYS A 148 3.39 4.40 17.99
N GLY A 149 2.23 3.85 17.65
CA GLY A 149 0.94 4.51 17.71
C GLY A 149 0.68 5.51 16.59
N PHE A 150 1.65 5.73 15.69
CA PHE A 150 1.46 6.65 14.55
C PHE A 150 0.48 6.08 13.52
N ASN A 151 0.51 4.77 13.25
CA ASN A 151 -0.38 4.14 12.28
C ASN A 151 -1.88 4.44 12.55
N THR A 152 -2.33 4.26 13.79
CA THR A 152 -3.71 4.59 14.20
C THR A 152 -4.04 6.08 14.00
N LYS A 153 -3.08 6.97 14.28
CA LYS A 153 -3.25 8.43 14.08
C LYS A 153 -3.29 8.79 12.60
N ARG A 154 -2.49 8.12 11.75
CA ARG A 154 -2.40 8.37 10.30
C ARG A 154 -3.74 8.21 9.60
N ASN A 155 -4.49 7.16 9.89
CA ASN A 155 -5.83 6.99 9.30
C ASN A 155 -6.76 8.16 9.68
N THR A 156 -6.74 8.58 10.96
CA THR A 156 -7.62 9.65 11.46
C THR A 156 -7.22 11.03 10.92
N LEU A 157 -5.91 11.29 10.85
CA LEU A 157 -5.38 12.61 10.50
C LEU A 157 -5.14 12.77 9.01
N PHE A 158 -4.80 11.72 8.27
CA PHE A 158 -4.33 11.81 6.89
C PHE A 158 -5.10 10.91 5.94
N ASP A 159 -6.22 10.33 6.41
CA ASP A 159 -7.11 9.51 5.58
C ASP A 159 -6.39 8.32 4.91
N ASP A 160 -5.27 7.92 5.51
CA ASP A 160 -4.36 6.84 5.08
C ASP A 160 -3.55 7.14 3.80
N TYR A 161 -3.45 8.42 3.40
CA TYR A 161 -2.65 8.84 2.25
C TYR A 161 -1.18 9.06 2.62
N TRP A 162 -0.26 8.48 1.85
CA TRP A 162 1.16 8.53 2.16
C TRP A 162 1.83 9.83 1.75
N ASP A 163 1.41 10.44 0.65
CA ASP A 163 1.89 11.76 0.21
C ASP A 163 1.59 12.85 1.26
N ILE A 164 0.38 12.86 1.85
CA ILE A 164 0.05 13.73 2.99
C ILE A 164 0.86 13.35 4.24
N THR A 165 1.11 12.06 4.46
CA THR A 165 1.97 11.63 5.58
C THR A 165 3.39 12.17 5.44
N LEU A 166 3.93 12.22 4.22
CA LEU A 166 5.23 12.83 3.93
C LEU A 166 5.19 14.35 4.09
N GLU A 167 4.11 15.01 3.66
CA GLU A 167 3.91 16.45 3.87
C GLU A 167 3.92 16.80 5.37
N TYR A 168 3.27 15.97 6.18
CA TYR A 168 3.31 16.07 7.62
C TYR A 168 4.74 15.90 8.16
N PHE A 169 5.48 14.88 7.74
CA PHE A 169 6.86 14.69 8.18
C PHE A 169 7.77 15.86 7.79
N LEU A 170 7.62 16.41 6.59
CA LEU A 170 8.36 17.60 6.16
C LEU A 170 8.10 18.77 7.11
N LYS A 171 6.83 19.03 7.43
CA LYS A 171 6.43 20.11 8.33
C LYS A 171 6.97 19.93 9.76
N GLU A 172 6.94 18.72 10.29
CA GLU A 172 7.35 18.46 11.68
C GLU A 172 8.86 18.32 11.85
N PHE A 173 9.57 17.78 10.85
CA PHE A 173 11.01 17.50 10.97
C PHE A 173 11.87 18.68 10.51
N GLY A 174 11.34 19.55 9.64
CA GLY A 174 12.14 20.49 8.86
C GLY A 174 12.84 19.79 7.69
N GLU A 175 13.27 20.58 6.70
CA GLU A 175 13.73 20.10 5.40
C GLU A 175 14.92 19.13 5.48
N ASP A 176 15.99 19.50 6.18
CA ASP A 176 17.22 18.68 6.27
C ASP A 176 16.94 17.30 6.90
N THR A 177 16.25 17.29 8.02
CA THR A 177 15.90 16.06 8.75
C THR A 177 14.93 15.20 7.93
N PHE A 178 13.98 15.82 7.23
CA PHE A 178 13.05 15.14 6.35
C PHE A 178 13.77 14.47 5.17
N LEU A 179 14.74 15.13 4.53
CA LEU A 179 15.51 14.54 3.44
C LEU A 179 16.39 13.38 3.91
N GLN A 180 17.03 13.49 5.08
CA GLN A 180 17.75 12.37 5.70
C GLN A 180 16.83 11.19 6.01
N HIS A 181 15.63 11.46 6.51
CA HIS A 181 14.60 10.44 6.72
C HIS A 181 14.20 9.78 5.39
N CYS A 182 13.92 10.56 4.35
CA CYS A 182 13.58 10.07 3.03
C CYS A 182 14.68 9.22 2.41
N GLN A 183 15.95 9.59 2.58
CA GLN A 183 17.06 8.77 2.12
C GLN A 183 17.13 7.43 2.87
N LYS A 184 17.07 7.45 4.21
CA LYS A 184 17.09 6.23 5.04
C LYS A 184 15.95 5.27 4.69
N PHE A 185 14.77 5.82 4.44
CA PHE A 185 13.56 5.05 4.11
C PHE A 185 13.33 4.85 2.62
N LYS A 186 14.26 5.26 1.76
CA LYS A 186 14.20 5.06 0.30
C LYS A 186 12.95 5.71 -0.31
N TYR A 187 12.65 6.94 0.06
CA TYR A 187 11.55 7.71 -0.54
C TYR A 187 12.03 8.58 -1.71
N ILE A 188 13.33 8.85 -1.80
CA ILE A 188 13.94 9.62 -2.90
C ILE A 188 13.75 8.88 -4.23
N GLY A 189 13.25 9.58 -5.25
CA GLY A 189 12.93 9.01 -6.56
C GLY A 189 11.64 8.19 -6.61
N ALA A 190 11.12 7.74 -5.46
CA ALA A 190 9.87 7.00 -5.36
C ALA A 190 8.69 7.93 -5.06
N TYR A 191 8.76 8.68 -3.97
CA TYR A 191 7.73 9.64 -3.54
C TYR A 191 8.21 11.09 -3.61
N LEU A 192 9.51 11.30 -3.87
CA LEU A 192 10.10 12.62 -4.06
C LEU A 192 10.70 12.71 -5.46
N ASP A 193 10.46 13.82 -6.14
CA ASP A 193 11.16 14.22 -7.36
C ASP A 193 11.85 15.56 -7.10
N ASN A 194 13.16 15.63 -7.33
CA ASN A 194 13.98 16.81 -6.99
C ASN A 194 13.73 17.36 -5.57
N SER A 195 13.64 16.46 -4.58
CA SER A 195 13.32 16.78 -3.17
C SER A 195 11.89 17.24 -2.89
N GLU A 196 11.03 17.36 -3.90
CA GLU A 196 9.61 17.71 -3.73
C GLU A 196 8.72 16.48 -3.65
N ILE A 197 7.77 16.50 -2.71
CA ILE A 197 6.82 15.41 -2.51
C ILE A 197 5.89 15.32 -3.73
N GLN A 198 5.81 14.13 -4.31
CA GLN A 198 4.91 13.82 -5.41
C GLN A 198 3.50 13.57 -4.87
N MET A 199 2.72 14.64 -4.79
CA MET A 199 1.31 14.56 -4.42
C MET A 199 0.53 13.72 -5.43
N TYR A 200 -0.43 12.94 -4.94
CA TYR A 200 -1.23 12.04 -5.77
C TYR A 200 -1.99 12.79 -6.85
N TRP A 201 -2.61 13.92 -6.50
CA TRP A 201 -3.31 14.81 -7.43
C TRP A 201 -3.11 16.28 -7.07
N ASP A 202 -3.44 17.15 -8.02
CA ASP A 202 -3.28 18.59 -7.87
C ASP A 202 -4.17 19.14 -6.76
N GLY A 203 -3.58 19.93 -5.86
CA GLY A 203 -4.25 20.47 -4.70
C GLY A 203 -4.50 19.47 -3.58
N HIS A 204 -4.02 18.23 -3.69
CA HIS A 204 -4.01 17.30 -2.56
C HIS A 204 -3.03 17.80 -1.50
N ALA A 205 -3.50 17.92 -0.25
CA ALA A 205 -2.69 18.42 0.86
C ALA A 205 -3.30 18.06 2.23
N MET A 206 -2.54 18.27 3.31
CA MET A 206 -2.99 18.11 4.70
C MET A 206 -4.28 18.84 5.04
N ASN A 207 -4.55 20.00 4.43
CA ASN A 207 -5.79 20.77 4.61
C ASN A 207 -6.85 20.49 3.52
N ASN A 208 -6.51 19.70 2.49
CA ASN A 208 -7.39 19.34 1.39
C ASN A 208 -7.19 17.88 0.95
N LYS A 209 -7.71 16.95 1.77
CA LYS A 209 -7.54 15.48 1.61
C LYS A 209 -8.62 14.83 0.76
N LYS A 210 -9.72 15.54 0.51
CA LYS A 210 -10.88 14.97 -0.17
C LYS A 210 -10.55 14.77 -1.64
N LEU A 211 -11.07 13.68 -2.19
CA LEU A 211 -11.08 13.51 -3.63
C LEU A 211 -11.87 14.68 -4.25
N PRO A 212 -11.37 15.31 -5.34
CA PRO A 212 -12.13 16.32 -6.07
C PRO A 212 -13.49 15.78 -6.50
N SER A 213 -14.54 16.61 -6.46
CA SER A 213 -15.91 16.19 -6.83
C SER A 213 -16.07 15.82 -8.31
N ASN A 214 -15.13 16.24 -9.15
CA ASN A 214 -15.07 15.98 -10.58
C ASN A 214 -14.11 14.83 -10.96
N PHE A 215 -13.51 14.14 -9.97
CA PHE A 215 -12.55 13.08 -10.26
C PHE A 215 -13.23 11.86 -10.87
N ASN A 216 -12.80 11.52 -12.08
CA ASN A 216 -13.31 10.41 -12.87
C ASN A 216 -12.41 9.16 -12.75
N THR A 217 -12.85 8.03 -13.27
CA THR A 217 -12.13 6.74 -13.24
C THR A 217 -10.72 6.88 -13.82
N ILE A 218 -10.54 7.60 -14.93
CA ILE A 218 -9.24 7.81 -15.58
C ILE A 218 -8.27 8.55 -14.64
N GLN A 219 -8.72 9.60 -13.98
CA GLN A 219 -7.87 10.38 -13.07
C GLN A 219 -7.46 9.56 -11.84
N ILE A 220 -8.35 8.73 -11.30
CA ILE A 220 -8.01 7.81 -10.20
C ILE A 220 -7.03 6.73 -10.69
N LEU A 221 -7.15 6.24 -11.92
CA LEU A 221 -6.18 5.32 -12.50
C LEU A 221 -4.80 5.96 -12.67
N GLU A 222 -4.70 7.24 -12.98
CA GLU A 222 -3.42 7.97 -12.98
C GLU A 222 -2.80 8.07 -11.58
N VAL A 223 -3.62 8.29 -10.54
CA VAL A 223 -3.16 8.20 -9.14
C VAL A 223 -2.61 6.81 -8.84
N ILE A 224 -3.34 5.76 -9.22
CA ILE A 224 -2.89 4.37 -9.04
C ILE A 224 -1.56 4.12 -9.77
N LYS A 225 -1.40 4.60 -11.01
CA LYS A 225 -0.13 4.48 -11.76
C LYS A 225 1.04 5.15 -11.04
N LYS A 226 0.83 6.35 -10.48
CA LYS A 226 1.84 7.04 -9.67
C LYS A 226 2.23 6.19 -8.46
N ILE A 227 1.25 5.71 -7.69
CA ILE A 227 1.50 4.88 -6.50
C ILE A 227 2.23 3.57 -6.88
N ASN A 228 1.79 2.91 -7.95
CA ASN A 228 2.45 1.72 -8.48
C ASN A 228 3.93 2.02 -8.76
N ARG A 229 4.23 3.08 -9.51
CA ARG A 229 5.60 3.50 -9.81
C ARG A 229 6.42 3.71 -8.54
N SER A 230 5.89 4.43 -7.55
CA SER A 230 6.58 4.67 -6.26
C SER A 230 6.92 3.36 -5.54
N ILE A 231 5.94 2.45 -5.44
CA ILE A 231 6.15 1.14 -4.81
C ILE A 231 7.20 0.31 -5.57
N GLU A 232 7.17 0.32 -6.90
CA GLU A 232 8.15 -0.43 -7.71
C GLU A 232 9.57 0.09 -7.55
N ILE A 233 9.77 1.42 -7.56
CA ILE A 233 11.09 2.04 -7.39
C ILE A 233 11.67 1.61 -6.04
N ARG A 234 10.90 1.74 -4.95
CA ARG A 234 11.34 1.30 -3.62
C ARG A 234 11.59 -0.18 -3.54
N GLY A 235 10.68 -0.99 -4.09
CA GLY A 235 10.79 -2.44 -4.04
C GLY A 235 12.05 -2.93 -4.73
N LYS A 236 12.38 -2.38 -5.90
CA LYS A 236 13.61 -2.69 -6.64
C LYS A 236 14.84 -2.28 -5.86
N GLU A 237 14.86 -1.06 -5.31
CA GLU A 237 16.00 -0.56 -4.52
C GLU A 237 16.24 -1.41 -3.26
N MET A 238 15.18 -1.74 -2.52
CA MET A 238 15.26 -2.60 -1.34
C MET A 238 15.76 -4.01 -1.67
N LEU A 239 15.27 -4.61 -2.76
CA LEU A 239 15.73 -5.94 -3.18
C LEU A 239 17.19 -5.91 -3.63
N GLN A 240 17.62 -4.85 -4.33
CA GLN A 240 19.02 -4.67 -4.72
C GLN A 240 19.92 -4.56 -3.49
N GLU A 241 19.53 -3.77 -2.48
CA GLU A 241 20.31 -3.65 -1.24
C GLU A 241 20.43 -5.00 -0.52
N LEU A 242 19.31 -5.74 -0.38
CA LEU A 242 19.31 -7.08 0.21
C LEU A 242 20.24 -8.05 -0.53
N THR A 243 20.25 -7.98 -1.87
CA THR A 243 21.13 -8.81 -2.71
C THR A 243 22.59 -8.44 -2.51
N ASN A 244 22.92 -7.14 -2.45
CA ASN A 244 24.28 -6.67 -2.22
C ASN A 244 24.80 -7.11 -0.84
N MET A 245 23.96 -7.05 0.19
CA MET A 245 24.30 -7.51 1.55
C MET A 245 24.47 -9.03 1.68
N LYS A 246 23.97 -9.83 0.73
CA LYS A 246 24.19 -11.29 0.68
C LYS A 246 25.57 -11.64 0.13
N ASN A 247 26.13 -10.76 -0.69
CA ASN A 247 27.42 -10.95 -1.37
C ASN A 247 28.61 -10.36 -0.58
N GLN A 248 28.37 -9.86 0.64
CA GLN A 248 29.35 -9.38 1.61
C GLN A 248 29.45 -10.37 2.76
#